data_AF-A0A6I7NKF4-F1
#
_entry.id   AF-A0A6I7NKF4-F1
#
_cell.length_a   1.000
_cell.length_b   1.000
_cell.length_c   1.000
_cell.angle_alpha   90.00
_cell.angle_beta   90.00
_cell.angle_gamma   90.00
#
_symmetry.space_group_name_H-M   'P 1'
#
loop_
_entity.id
_entity.type
_entity.pdbx_description
1 polymer ?
#
loop_
_entity_poly.entity_id
_entity_poly.type
_entity_poly.pdbx_seq_one_letter_code
_entity_poly.pdbx_strand_id
1 'polypeptide(L)'
;MKKSILGGLIGLSIVLSLDSLVRVLIALYVDEQILMFSYTGYPGWLSVILITMMAGLSSFLGALFVLTYDKNHQVAGLILFGVLLTGFRYGQIHLLYPTEGIIYPIIGFILSLIAIFLAWKVVRPSKSEKDAGTFNQQHHPVDSGK
;
A
#
# COMPACT_ATOMS: atom_id res chain seq x y z
N MET A 1 12.49 -17.41 -6.76
CA MET A 1 12.37 -17.48 -5.28
C MET A 1 13.19 -16.43 -4.54
N LYS A 2 14.54 -16.41 -4.59
CA LYS A 2 15.34 -15.40 -3.83
C LYS A 2 14.92 -13.95 -4.10
N LYS A 3 14.69 -13.60 -5.37
CA LYS A 3 14.22 -12.26 -5.79
C LYS A 3 12.81 -11.93 -5.28
N SER A 4 11.92 -12.92 -5.22
CA SER A 4 10.56 -12.79 -4.71
C SER A 4 10.55 -12.53 -3.20
N ILE A 5 11.42 -13.24 -2.47
CA ILE A 5 11.63 -13.03 -1.04
C ILE A 5 12.13 -11.62 -0.76
N LEU A 6 13.17 -11.21 -1.48
CA LEU A 6 13.74 -9.87 -1.35
C LEU A 6 12.72 -8.78 -1.70
N GLY A 7 11.96 -8.95 -2.78
CA GLY A 7 10.89 -8.03 -3.15
C GLY A 7 9.84 -7.87 -2.05
N GLY A 8 9.36 -8.98 -1.47
CA GLY A 8 8.40 -8.95 -0.37
C GLY A 8 8.93 -8.25 0.89
N LEU A 9 10.20 -8.49 1.23
CA LEU A 9 10.87 -7.81 2.35
C LEU A 9 11.02 -6.31 2.10
N ILE A 10 11.46 -5.89 0.90
CA ILE A 10 11.57 -4.47 0.56
C ILE A 10 10.20 -3.80 0.57
N GLY A 11 9.16 -4.47 0.04
CA GLY A 11 7.79 -4.00 0.10
C GLY A 11 7.34 -3.73 1.54
N LEU A 12 7.63 -4.65 2.47
CA LEU A 12 7.35 -4.45 3.88
C LEU A 12 8.17 -3.29 4.47
N SER A 13 9.46 -3.16 4.13
CA SER A 13 10.30 -2.05 4.59
C SER A 13 9.78 -0.68 4.16
N ILE A 14 9.17 -0.57 2.97
CA ILE A 14 8.49 0.66 2.51
C ILE A 14 7.33 0.99 3.45
N VAL A 15 6.51 -0.01 3.78
CA VAL A 15 5.38 0.15 4.71
C VAL A 15 5.87 0.64 6.07
N LEU A 16 6.85 -0.06 6.66
CA LEU A 16 7.41 0.28 7.96
C LEU A 16 8.00 1.69 8.00
N SER A 17 8.76 2.06 6.96
CA SER A 17 9.40 3.38 6.87
C SER A 17 8.36 4.50 6.81
N LEU A 18 7.35 4.37 5.94
CA LEU A 18 6.33 5.40 5.77
C LEU A 18 5.40 5.50 6.99
N ASP A 19 4.95 4.36 7.53
CA ASP A 19 4.14 4.34 8.75
C ASP A 19 4.89 5.00 9.92
N SER A 20 6.18 4.69 10.09
CA SER A 20 7.01 5.27 11.15
C SER A 20 7.22 6.77 10.94
N LEU A 21 7.57 7.18 9.72
CA LEU A 21 7.81 8.58 9.40
C LEU A 21 6.59 9.45 9.67
N VAL A 22 5.40 9.01 9.23
CA VAL A 22 4.16 9.77 9.46
C VAL A 22 3.87 9.91 10.95
N ARG A 23 4.09 8.86 11.73
CA ARG A 23 3.85 8.89 13.18
C ARG A 23 4.84 9.78 13.93
N VAL A 24 6.10 9.83 13.47
CA VAL A 24 7.10 10.79 13.97
C VAL A 24 6.69 12.21 13.65
N LEU A 25 6.25 12.50 12.41
CA LEU A 25 5.82 13.84 12.02
C LEU A 25 4.59 14.31 12.81
N ILE A 26 3.61 13.44 13.04
CA ILE A 26 2.44 13.79 13.84
C ILE A 26 2.84 14.01 15.30
N ALA A 27 3.71 13.17 15.87
CA ALA A 27 4.18 13.33 17.25
C ALA A 27 4.91 14.67 17.44
N LEU A 28 5.78 15.05 16.49
CA LEU A 28 6.47 16.34 16.49
C LEU A 28 5.50 17.52 16.33
N TYR A 29 4.44 17.37 15.53
CA TYR A 29 3.44 18.41 15.33
C TYR A 29 2.56 18.64 16.57
N VAL A 30 2.26 17.56 17.29
CA VAL A 30 1.40 17.58 18.48
C VAL A 30 2.17 17.89 19.77
N ASP A 31 3.50 17.77 19.75
CA ASP A 31 4.37 17.90 20.93
C ASP A 31 4.08 16.85 22.03
N GLU A 32 3.79 15.61 21.62
CA GLU A 32 3.51 14.50 22.55
C GLU A 32 4.36 13.26 22.27
N GLN A 33 4.76 12.56 23.34
CA GLN A 33 5.44 11.27 23.26
C GLN A 33 4.42 10.14 23.12
N ILE A 34 4.01 9.89 21.88
CA ILE A 34 2.96 8.90 21.57
C ILE A 34 3.60 7.58 21.13
N LEU A 35 3.01 6.47 21.58
CA LEU A 35 3.40 5.13 21.16
C LEU A 35 3.38 4.99 19.63
N MET A 36 4.44 4.38 19.08
CA MET A 36 4.65 4.20 17.64
C MET A 36 3.53 3.42 16.92
N PHE A 37 2.57 2.83 17.63
CA PHE A 37 1.43 2.14 17.03
C PHE A 37 0.07 2.77 17.35
N SER A 38 0.02 3.75 18.25
CA SER A 38 -1.22 4.38 18.70
C SER A 38 -2.04 4.94 17.54
N TYR A 39 -3.36 4.74 17.54
CA TYR A 39 -4.25 5.39 16.58
C TYR A 39 -5.10 6.48 17.22
N THR A 40 -5.28 6.42 18.54
CA THR A 40 -6.16 7.31 19.30
C THR A 40 -5.43 8.14 20.34
N GLY A 41 -4.14 7.89 20.55
CA GLY A 41 -3.28 8.71 21.41
C GLY A 41 -2.92 10.06 20.79
N TYR A 42 -3.24 10.31 19.53
CA TYR A 42 -3.06 11.61 18.89
C TYR A 42 -4.33 12.47 19.07
N PRO A 43 -4.23 13.73 19.50
CA PRO A 43 -5.37 14.62 19.62
C PRO A 43 -5.95 14.96 18.24
N GLY A 44 -7.28 15.02 18.20
CA GLY A 44 -8.05 15.36 17.00
C GLY A 44 -8.28 14.18 16.05
N TRP A 45 -9.36 14.24 15.28
CA TRP A 45 -9.73 13.19 14.31
C TRP A 45 -8.82 13.17 13.07
N LEU A 46 -8.14 14.27 12.78
CA LEU A 46 -7.31 14.44 11.57
C LEU A 46 -6.09 13.51 11.58
N SER A 47 -5.41 13.38 12.71
CA SER A 47 -4.24 12.52 12.90
C SER A 47 -4.61 11.04 12.68
N VAL A 48 -5.76 10.62 13.22
CA VAL A 48 -6.30 9.27 13.05
C VAL A 48 -6.60 8.95 11.59
N ILE A 49 -7.25 9.88 10.87
CA ILE A 49 -7.51 9.72 9.44
C ILE A 49 -6.21 9.67 8.65
N LEU A 50 -5.24 10.54 8.97
CA LEU A 50 -3.96 10.59 8.28
C LEU A 50 -3.19 9.27 8.42
N ILE A 51 -3.10 8.72 9.63
CA ILE A 51 -2.44 7.43 9.89
C ILE A 51 -3.16 6.29 9.16
N THR A 52 -4.50 6.31 9.16
CA THR A 52 -5.32 5.28 8.52
C THR A 52 -5.18 5.32 7.00
N MET A 53 -5.21 6.51 6.39
CA MET A 53 -4.98 6.69 4.96
C MET A 53 -3.55 6.34 4.57
N MET A 54 -2.57 6.67 5.44
CA MET A 54 -1.18 6.32 5.20
C MET A 54 -0.96 4.82 5.21
N ALA A 55 -1.66 4.07 6.07
CA ALA A 55 -1.57 2.61 6.06
C ALA A 55 -1.98 2.01 4.70
N GLY A 56 -3.02 2.57 4.07
CA GLY A 56 -3.42 2.22 2.71
C GLY A 56 -2.36 2.61 1.67
N LEU A 57 -1.90 3.87 1.69
CA LEU A 57 -0.92 4.38 0.74
C LEU A 57 0.42 3.64 0.80
N SER A 58 0.94 3.40 2.01
CA SER A 58 2.21 2.70 2.21
C SER A 58 2.11 1.26 1.72
N SER A 59 0.99 0.59 1.97
CA SER A 59 0.70 -0.76 1.47
C SER A 59 0.58 -0.81 -0.06
N PHE A 60 -0.05 0.20 -0.66
CA PHE A 60 -0.13 0.36 -2.13
C PHE A 60 1.25 0.47 -2.75
N LEU A 61 2.10 1.35 -2.21
CA LEU A 61 3.48 1.55 -2.70
C LEU A 61 4.35 0.31 -2.51
N GLY A 62 4.24 -0.36 -1.35
CA GLY A 62 4.92 -1.63 -1.11
C GLY A 62 4.50 -2.71 -2.11
N ALA A 63 3.20 -2.83 -2.38
CA ALA A 63 2.66 -3.77 -3.37
C ALA A 63 3.12 -3.44 -4.79
N LEU A 64 3.08 -2.16 -5.20
CA LEU A 64 3.57 -1.72 -6.51
C LEU A 64 5.05 -2.06 -6.69
N PHE A 65 5.88 -1.83 -5.67
CA PHE A 65 7.29 -2.20 -5.71
C PHE A 65 7.45 -3.71 -5.93
N VAL A 66 6.77 -4.53 -5.13
CA VAL A 66 6.82 -5.99 -5.24
C VAL A 66 6.43 -6.47 -6.63
N LEU A 67 5.36 -5.90 -7.19
CA LEU A 67 4.85 -6.23 -8.51
C LEU A 67 5.80 -5.80 -9.64
N THR A 68 6.58 -4.73 -9.45
CA THR A 68 7.49 -4.21 -10.47
C THR A 68 8.90 -4.79 -10.37
N TYR A 69 9.31 -5.30 -9.20
CA TYR A 69 10.66 -5.77 -8.92
C TYR A 69 11.06 -7.06 -9.67
N ASP A 70 10.22 -8.11 -9.65
CA ASP A 70 10.50 -9.38 -10.34
C ASP A 70 9.30 -9.86 -11.17
N LYS A 71 9.34 -9.60 -12.48
CA LYS A 71 8.28 -9.95 -13.44
C LYS A 71 7.93 -11.44 -13.46
N ASN A 72 8.89 -12.32 -13.21
CA ASN A 72 8.69 -13.77 -13.34
C ASN A 72 8.02 -14.38 -12.11
N HIS A 73 8.12 -13.73 -10.95
CA HIS A 73 7.60 -14.26 -9.68
C HIS A 73 6.79 -13.21 -8.90
N GLN A 74 6.15 -12.28 -9.61
CA GLN A 74 5.34 -11.20 -9.01
C GLN A 74 4.32 -11.73 -8.01
N VAL A 75 3.64 -12.83 -8.35
CA VAL A 75 2.59 -13.43 -7.51
C VAL A 75 3.18 -13.99 -6.22
N ALA A 76 4.28 -14.74 -6.29
CA ALA A 76 4.94 -15.29 -5.11
C ALA A 76 5.46 -14.17 -4.20
N GLY A 77 6.03 -13.11 -4.77
CA GLY A 77 6.44 -11.92 -4.02
C GLY A 77 5.26 -11.22 -3.36
N LEU A 78 4.13 -11.08 -4.07
CA LEU A 78 2.93 -10.44 -3.55
C LEU A 78 2.27 -11.25 -2.44
N ILE A 79 2.25 -12.59 -2.55
CA ILE A 79 1.76 -13.47 -1.49
C ILE A 79 2.62 -13.31 -0.25
N LEU A 80 3.95 -13.36 -0.39
CA LEU A 80 4.85 -13.15 0.75
C LEU A 80 4.66 -11.77 1.38
N PHE A 81 4.61 -10.72 0.57
CA PHE A 81 4.32 -9.37 1.04
C PHE A 81 2.98 -9.31 1.78
N GLY A 82 1.93 -9.91 1.24
CA GLY A 82 0.61 -9.97 1.87
C GLY A 82 0.62 -10.68 3.22
N VAL A 83 1.35 -11.80 3.35
CA VAL A 83 1.52 -12.53 4.62
C VAL A 83 2.27 -11.67 5.63
N LEU A 84 3.39 -11.07 5.22
CA LEU A 84 4.20 -10.20 6.08
C LEU A 84 3.43 -8.96 6.54
N LEU A 85 2.72 -8.31 5.62
CA LEU A 85 1.88 -7.15 5.90
C LEU A 85 0.72 -7.52 6.83
N THR A 86 0.08 -8.66 6.62
CA THR A 86 -0.99 -9.15 7.51
C THR A 86 -0.44 -9.39 8.91
N GLY A 87 0.71 -10.04 9.04
CA GLY A 87 1.38 -10.23 10.32
C GLY A 87 1.71 -8.90 11.02
N PHE A 88 2.22 -7.93 10.27
CA PHE A 88 2.51 -6.59 10.80
C PHE A 88 1.24 -5.85 11.27
N ARG A 89 0.20 -5.77 10.43
CA ARG A 89 -1.07 -5.10 10.75
C ARG A 89 -1.80 -5.79 11.90
N TYR A 90 -1.82 -7.12 11.91
CA TYR A 90 -2.34 -7.90 13.03
C TYR A 90 -1.57 -7.63 14.31
N GLY A 91 -0.23 -7.56 14.23
CA GLY A 91 0.61 -7.19 15.37
C GLY A 91 0.24 -5.83 15.95
N GLN A 92 0.00 -4.82 15.11
CA GLN A 92 -0.49 -3.50 15.55
C GLN A 92 -1.84 -3.61 16.27
N ILE A 93 -2.81 -4.34 15.69
CA ILE A 93 -4.14 -4.54 16.30
C ILE A 93 -4.01 -5.24 17.66
N HIS A 94 -3.21 -6.30 17.74
CA HIS A 94 -3.04 -7.09 18.96
C HIS A 94 -2.36 -6.28 20.08
N LEU A 95 -1.34 -5.48 19.74
CA LEU A 95 -0.67 -4.60 20.69
C LEU A 95 -1.58 -3.49 21.23
N LEU A 96 -2.54 -3.01 20.42
CA LEU A 96 -3.45 -1.92 20.79
C LEU A 96 -4.75 -2.40 21.43
N TYR A 97 -5.12 -3.67 21.24
CA TYR A 97 -6.33 -4.27 21.81
C TYR A 97 -6.52 -3.99 23.32
N PRO A 98 -5.48 -4.07 24.18
CA PRO A 98 -5.64 -3.78 25.60
C PRO A 98 -5.62 -2.27 25.95
N THR A 99 -5.21 -1.38 25.05
CA THR A 99 -4.93 0.03 25.37
C THR A 99 -5.84 1.03 24.66
N GLU A 100 -6.38 0.70 23.49
CA GLU A 100 -7.07 1.66 22.62
C GLU A 100 -8.24 1.03 21.84
N GLY A 101 -9.08 1.90 21.25
CA GLY A 101 -10.12 1.47 20.33
C GLY A 101 -9.54 0.86 19.04
N ILE A 102 -9.90 -0.39 18.75
CA ILE A 102 -9.34 -1.16 17.63
C ILE A 102 -9.94 -0.84 16.26
N ILE A 103 -10.96 0.01 16.19
CA ILE A 103 -11.69 0.32 14.95
C ILE A 103 -10.74 0.88 13.88
N TYR A 104 -9.90 1.86 14.22
CA TYR A 104 -9.00 2.48 13.25
C TYR A 104 -7.86 1.57 12.78
N PRO A 105 -7.18 0.80 13.66
CA PRO A 105 -6.30 -0.28 13.22
C PRO A 105 -6.94 -1.27 12.24
N ILE A 106 -8.20 -1.68 12.50
CA ILE A 106 -8.94 -2.59 11.61
C ILE A 106 -9.25 -1.93 10.27
N ILE A 107 -9.70 -0.67 10.26
CA ILE A 107 -9.93 0.07 9.01
C ILE A 107 -8.62 0.22 8.23
N GLY A 108 -7.52 0.55 8.91
CA GLY A 108 -6.18 0.63 8.30
C GLY A 108 -5.74 -0.70 7.68
N PHE A 109 -6.05 -1.83 8.33
CA PHE A 109 -5.81 -3.15 7.78
C PHE A 109 -6.67 -3.42 6.53
N ILE A 110 -7.97 -3.14 6.56
CA ILE A 110 -8.87 -3.29 5.41
C ILE A 110 -8.39 -2.44 4.23
N LEU A 111 -8.04 -1.18 4.47
CA LEU A 111 -7.49 -0.29 3.45
C LEU A 111 -6.17 -0.81 2.87
N SER A 112 -5.31 -1.42 3.69
CA SER A 112 -4.07 -2.05 3.25
C SER A 112 -4.33 -3.20 2.27
N LEU A 113 -5.35 -4.02 2.52
CA LEU A 113 -5.74 -5.11 1.62
C LEU A 113 -6.35 -4.59 0.31
N ILE A 114 -7.22 -3.58 0.38
CA ILE A 114 -7.77 -2.91 -0.80
C ILE A 114 -6.63 -2.30 -1.65
N ALA A 115 -5.66 -1.66 -1.00
CA ALA A 115 -4.51 -1.06 -1.64
C ALA A 115 -3.66 -2.09 -2.42
N ILE A 116 -3.44 -3.29 -1.87
CA ILE A 116 -2.76 -4.39 -2.59
C ILE A 116 -3.53 -4.74 -3.87
N PHE A 117 -4.86 -4.86 -3.78
CA PHE A 117 -5.69 -5.18 -4.93
C PHE A 117 -5.67 -4.08 -6.00
N LEU A 118 -5.68 -2.80 -5.58
CA LEU A 118 -5.55 -1.67 -6.49
C LEU A 118 -4.19 -1.67 -7.19
N ALA A 119 -3.09 -1.91 -6.46
CA ALA A 119 -1.75 -2.01 -7.04
C ALA A 119 -1.67 -3.13 -8.10
N TRP A 120 -2.32 -4.27 -7.84
CA TRP A 120 -2.43 -5.36 -8.81
C TRP A 120 -3.14 -4.92 -10.10
N LYS A 121 -4.29 -4.23 -9.97
CA LYS A 121 -5.04 -3.73 -11.12
C LYS A 121 -4.24 -2.72 -11.95
N VAL A 122 -3.51 -1.81 -11.30
CA VAL A 122 -2.66 -0.81 -11.97
C VAL A 122 -1.56 -1.47 -12.79
N VAL A 123 -0.92 -2.52 -12.28
CA VAL A 123 0.17 -3.22 -13.00
C VAL A 123 -0.36 -4.19 -14.06
N ARG A 124 -1.55 -4.75 -13.87
CA ARG A 124 -2.19 -5.70 -14.79
C ARG A 124 -3.56 -5.18 -15.24
N PRO A 125 -3.60 -4.16 -16.12
CA PRO A 125 -4.85 -3.68 -16.68
C PRO A 125 -5.54 -4.80 -17.47
N SER A 126 -6.87 -4.84 -17.41
CA SER A 126 -7.70 -5.81 -18.12
C SER A 126 -7.50 -5.69 -19.64
N LYS A 127 -7.61 -6.81 -20.37
CA LYS A 127 -7.46 -6.85 -21.85
C LYS A 127 -8.33 -5.80 -22.57
N SER A 128 -9.54 -5.53 -22.07
CA SER A 128 -10.47 -4.55 -22.67
C SER A 128 -9.92 -3.11 -22.71
N GLU A 129 -8.98 -2.76 -21.84
CA GLU A 129 -8.42 -1.41 -21.74
C GLU A 129 -7.22 -1.23 -22.68
N LYS A 130 -6.53 -2.32 -23.03
CA LYS A 130 -5.44 -2.31 -24.01
C LYS A 130 -5.95 -2.11 -25.44
N ASP A 131 -7.15 -2.60 -25.75
CA ASP A 131 -7.72 -2.50 -27.10
C ASP A 131 -8.33 -1.11 -27.38
N ALA A 132 -8.79 -0.39 -26.36
CA ALA A 132 -9.34 0.97 -26.49
C ALA A 132 -8.27 2.03 -26.83
N GLY A 133 -7.01 1.82 -26.43
CA GLY A 133 -5.89 2.71 -26.79
C GLY A 133 -5.39 2.51 -28.22
N THR A 134 -5.52 1.30 -28.77
CA THR A 134 -5.03 0.95 -30.11
C THR A 134 -6.00 1.35 -31.22
N PHE A 135 -7.31 1.43 -30.93
CA PHE A 135 -8.34 1.80 -31.90
C PHE A 135 -8.27 3.26 -32.36
N ASN A 136 -7.69 4.16 -31.54
CA ASN A 136 -7.52 5.58 -31.88
C ASN A 136 -6.28 5.90 -32.72
N GLN A 137 -5.41 4.93 -33.03
CA GLN A 137 -4.21 5.15 -33.86
C GLN A 137 -4.31 4.62 -35.30
N GLN A 138 -5.40 3.95 -35.69
CA GLN A 138 -5.54 3.34 -37.02
C GLN A 138 -6.45 4.12 -38.00
N HIS A 139 -6.84 5.36 -37.68
CA HIS A 139 -7.62 6.22 -38.57
C HIS A 139 -6.92 7.55 -38.88
N HIS A 140 -5.73 7.48 -39.47
CA HIS A 140 -5.31 8.50 -40.43
C HIS A 140 -5.11 7.80 -41.78
N PRO A 141 -6.06 7.93 -42.73
CA PRO A 141 -5.80 7.50 -44.10
C PRO A 141 -4.65 8.35 -44.65
N VAL A 142 -3.64 7.65 -45.16
CA VAL A 142 -2.59 8.21 -46.00
C VAL A 142 -3.27 8.86 -47.20
N ASP A 143 -3.22 10.19 -47.29
CA ASP A 143 -3.61 10.89 -48.50
C ASP A 143 -2.49 10.67 -49.54
N SER A 144 -2.71 9.67 -50.38
CA SER A 144 -1.95 9.41 -51.59
C SER A 144 -2.51 10.30 -52.70
N GLY A 145 -1.79 11.34 -53.11
CA GLY A 145 -2.29 12.14 -54.22
C GLY A 145 -1.44 13.32 -54.69
N LYS A 146 -0.44 13.00 -55.52
CA LYS A 146 0.14 13.82 -56.62
C LYS A 146 0.95 15.08 -56.28
#